data_AF-A0A6G1RVN4-F1
#
_entry.id   AF-A0A6G1RVN4-F1
#
_cell.length_a   1.000
_cell.length_b   1.000
_cell.length_c   1.000
_cell.angle_alpha   90.00
_cell.angle_beta   90.00
_cell.angle_gamma   90.00
#
_symmetry.space_group_name_H-M   'P 1'
#
loop_
_entity.id
_entity.type
_entity.pdbx_description
1 polymer ?
#
loop_
_entity_poly.entity_id
_entity_poly.type
_entity_poly.pdbx_seq_one_letter_code
_entity_poly.pdbx_strand_id
1 'polypeptide(L)'
;NMATVPVYCICRLPYDVTRFMIECDACKDWFHGSCVGVEEEEAPDIDIYHCPNCEKTHGKSTLKKKRNWHKHDTGQTTEVKPVQNGSQVFIKELRSRTFPSAEDIVVKVPGSQLTTEYLEENGFAEPILVPKKDGLGLSVPAPTFYVSDVENYVGPERSVDVTDVTKQKDCKMKLKEFVDYYYSTNRKRVLNVTNLEFSDTRMSSFVEPPDIVKKLSWVENYWPDDALLAKPKVTKYCLICVKDSYTDFHIDSGGASAWYHVLKGEKIFYLIKPASANISLYERWQSAANHSEMFFADQVDKCYKCTVKQGQTLFIPSGWIYATLTPVDCLAFAGHFLHSLSVEMQMRAYEVERRLKIVSLTQFPNFETACWYMGKHLLETFKGLHKAGQQPPAHLLQGAKILNGAFRSWTKKQALAEHEDELPENFKPAQLIKDLAKEIRLSENASKASKADTSANTNAEEICPVEKEEAPSPVQVTPPPPPVEKLPKKKTPKTLKTP
;
A
#
# COMPACT_ATOMS: atom_id res chain seq x y z
N ASN A 1 -45.09 6.87 -47.66
CA ASN A 1 -44.22 7.71 -46.81
C ASN A 1 -43.59 6.85 -45.73
N MET A 2 -42.33 6.46 -45.89
CA MET A 2 -41.55 5.82 -44.82
C MET A 2 -41.22 6.89 -43.77
N ALA A 3 -41.60 6.67 -42.51
CA ALA A 3 -41.19 7.52 -41.41
C ALA A 3 -39.68 7.36 -41.21
N THR A 4 -38.91 8.39 -41.53
CA THR A 4 -37.46 8.39 -41.27
C THR A 4 -37.24 8.57 -39.78
N VAL A 5 -36.58 7.58 -39.15
CA VAL A 5 -36.20 7.64 -37.74
C VAL A 5 -35.23 8.81 -37.54
N PRO A 6 -35.47 9.73 -36.58
CA PRO A 6 -34.55 10.83 -36.30
C PRO A 6 -33.17 10.30 -35.92
N VAL A 7 -32.13 10.89 -36.51
CA VAL A 7 -30.73 10.58 -36.19
C VAL A 7 -30.07 11.80 -35.57
N TYR A 8 -29.18 11.56 -34.62
CA TYR A 8 -28.50 12.58 -33.83
C TYR A 8 -26.99 12.42 -33.91
N CYS A 9 -26.27 13.36 -33.31
CA CYS A 9 -24.82 13.33 -33.13
C CYS A 9 -24.04 13.34 -34.46
N ILE A 10 -22.72 13.50 -34.35
CA ILE A 10 -21.80 13.37 -35.49
C ILE A 10 -21.79 11.96 -36.09
N CYS A 11 -22.18 10.94 -35.32
CA CYS A 11 -22.23 9.55 -35.79
C CYS A 11 -23.51 9.19 -36.56
N ARG A 12 -24.49 10.10 -36.63
CA ARG A 12 -25.77 9.92 -37.35
C ARG A 12 -26.49 8.61 -37.00
N LEU A 13 -26.52 8.29 -35.71
CA LEU A 13 -27.25 7.14 -35.17
C LEU A 13 -28.59 7.58 -34.55
N PRO A 14 -29.60 6.71 -34.49
CA PRO A 14 -30.82 6.94 -33.71
C PRO A 14 -30.53 7.12 -32.21
N TYR A 15 -31.48 7.67 -31.48
CA TYR A 15 -31.40 7.82 -30.03
C TYR A 15 -31.31 6.47 -29.32
N ASP A 16 -30.43 6.38 -28.31
CA ASP A 16 -30.21 5.21 -27.46
C ASP A 16 -30.24 5.64 -25.99
N VAL A 17 -31.23 5.16 -25.24
CA VAL A 17 -31.45 5.47 -23.82
C VAL A 17 -30.31 5.04 -22.90
N THR A 18 -29.45 4.13 -23.33
CA THR A 18 -28.34 3.62 -22.52
C THR A 18 -27.08 4.49 -22.61
N ARG A 19 -27.07 5.48 -23.51
CA ARG A 19 -25.90 6.31 -23.79
C ARG A 19 -26.17 7.74 -23.36
N PHE A 20 -25.29 8.27 -22.50
CA PHE A 20 -25.32 9.68 -22.13
C PHE A 20 -25.19 10.59 -23.37
N MET A 21 -26.08 11.59 -23.47
CA MET A 21 -26.07 12.61 -24.50
C MET A 21 -26.19 14.01 -23.90
N ILE A 22 -25.58 15.00 -24.56
CA ILE A 22 -25.64 16.42 -24.22
C ILE A 22 -26.11 17.24 -25.43
N GLU A 23 -26.97 18.24 -25.20
CA GLU A 23 -27.52 19.12 -26.23
C GLU A 23 -26.60 20.32 -26.49
N CYS A 24 -26.29 20.60 -27.75
CA CYS A 24 -25.56 21.82 -28.13
C CYS A 24 -26.47 23.05 -28.12
N ASP A 25 -26.09 24.07 -27.36
CA ASP A 25 -26.85 25.31 -27.21
C ASP A 25 -26.97 26.13 -28.50
N ALA A 26 -26.05 25.95 -29.44
CA ALA A 26 -26.05 26.68 -30.71
C ALA A 26 -26.90 25.99 -31.79
N CYS A 27 -26.68 24.70 -32.04
CA CYS A 27 -27.38 23.99 -33.13
C CYS A 27 -28.59 23.16 -32.68
N LYS A 28 -28.83 23.04 -31.38
CA LYS A 28 -29.94 22.28 -30.77
C LYS A 28 -29.98 20.78 -31.18
N ASP A 29 -28.82 20.24 -31.56
CA ASP A 29 -28.64 18.80 -31.82
C ASP A 29 -28.03 18.13 -30.59
N TRP A 30 -28.25 16.83 -30.45
CA TRP A 30 -27.80 16.01 -29.32
C TRP A 30 -26.56 15.20 -29.69
N PHE A 31 -25.59 15.15 -28.77
CA PHE A 31 -24.30 14.50 -29.00
C PHE A 31 -24.03 13.48 -27.91
N HIS A 32 -23.65 12.26 -28.28
CA HIS A 32 -23.17 11.27 -27.32
C HIS A 32 -21.91 11.80 -26.63
N GLY A 33 -21.85 11.77 -25.31
CA GLY A 33 -20.70 12.27 -24.55
C GLY A 33 -19.38 11.66 -25.04
N SER A 34 -19.36 10.35 -25.30
CA SER A 34 -18.20 9.63 -25.85
C SER A 34 -17.80 10.06 -27.26
N CYS A 35 -18.70 10.59 -28.08
CA CYS A 35 -18.39 11.10 -29.42
C CYS A 35 -17.78 12.50 -29.41
N VAL A 36 -18.00 13.27 -28.34
CA VAL A 36 -17.55 14.67 -28.22
C VAL A 36 -16.60 14.93 -27.06
N GLY A 37 -16.21 13.86 -26.34
CA GLY A 37 -15.27 13.94 -25.21
C GLY A 37 -15.86 14.64 -23.97
N VAL A 38 -17.16 14.45 -23.72
CA VAL A 38 -17.84 14.95 -22.52
C VAL A 38 -18.29 13.76 -21.67
N GLU A 39 -17.79 13.67 -20.45
CA GLU A 39 -18.23 12.65 -19.50
C GLU A 39 -19.58 13.05 -18.88
N GLU A 40 -20.44 12.06 -18.56
CA GLU A 40 -21.75 12.31 -17.94
C GLU A 40 -21.65 13.11 -16.63
N GLU A 41 -20.59 12.87 -15.86
CA GLU A 41 -20.33 13.56 -14.59
C GLU A 41 -19.89 15.02 -14.78
N GLU A 42 -19.35 15.39 -15.94
CA GLU A 42 -18.93 16.76 -16.26
C GLU A 42 -20.09 17.61 -16.77
N ALA A 43 -21.12 16.97 -17.34
CA ALA A 43 -22.28 17.63 -17.91
C ALA A 43 -22.98 18.62 -16.96
N PRO A 44 -23.16 18.34 -15.65
CA PRO A 44 -23.77 19.29 -14.72
C PRO A 44 -22.96 20.58 -14.53
N ASP A 45 -21.65 20.56 -14.77
CA ASP A 45 -20.76 21.73 -14.61
C ASP A 45 -20.70 22.60 -15.87
N ILE A 46 -21.17 22.09 -17.02
CA ILE A 46 -21.26 22.85 -18.26
C ILE A 46 -22.49 23.78 -18.19
N ASP A 47 -22.27 25.06 -18.45
CA ASP A 47 -23.31 26.11 -18.49
C ASP A 47 -23.89 26.24 -19.89
N ILE A 48 -23.01 26.33 -20.89
CA ILE A 48 -23.37 26.40 -22.32
C ILE A 48 -22.46 25.41 -23.04
N TYR A 49 -23.05 24.40 -23.66
CA TYR A 49 -22.32 23.41 -24.44
C TYR A 49 -22.34 23.79 -25.92
N HIS A 50 -21.16 23.91 -26.53
CA HIS A 50 -21.00 24.00 -27.98
C HIS A 50 -20.31 22.73 -28.51
N CYS A 51 -20.92 22.08 -29.50
CA CYS A 51 -20.32 20.93 -30.16
C CYS A 51 -19.07 21.33 -30.99
N PRO A 52 -18.21 20.38 -31.40
CA PRO A 52 -16.97 20.68 -32.13
C PRO A 52 -17.14 21.52 -33.41
N ASN A 53 -18.31 21.45 -34.05
CA ASN A 53 -18.63 22.28 -35.21
C ASN A 53 -19.03 23.70 -34.81
N CYS A 54 -19.87 23.86 -33.78
CA CYS A 54 -20.32 25.16 -33.29
C CYS A 54 -19.25 25.91 -32.51
N GLU A 55 -18.26 25.23 -31.94
CA GLU A 55 -17.12 25.86 -31.27
C GLU A 55 -16.39 26.85 -32.19
N LYS A 56 -16.31 26.53 -33.50
CA LYS A 56 -15.62 27.35 -34.50
C LYS A 56 -16.28 28.72 -34.73
N THR A 57 -17.60 28.82 -34.51
CA THR A 57 -18.39 30.04 -34.77
C THR A 57 -18.91 30.71 -33.51
N HIS A 58 -19.15 29.95 -32.44
CA HIS A 58 -19.72 30.43 -31.18
C HIS A 58 -18.73 30.39 -30.00
N GLY A 59 -17.51 29.92 -30.22
CA GLY A 59 -16.48 29.77 -29.19
C GLY A 59 -16.65 28.52 -28.34
N LYS A 60 -15.72 28.29 -27.42
CA LYS A 60 -15.71 27.11 -26.53
C LYS A 60 -16.90 27.08 -25.58
N SER A 61 -17.31 25.87 -25.20
CA SER A 61 -18.29 25.64 -24.12
C SER A 61 -17.89 26.39 -22.84
N THR A 62 -18.87 26.96 -22.15
CA THR A 62 -18.65 27.66 -20.89
C THR A 62 -19.06 26.80 -19.72
N LEU A 63 -18.32 26.90 -18.62
CA LEU A 63 -18.64 26.23 -17.36
C LEU A 63 -19.46 27.15 -16.46
N LYS A 64 -20.29 26.57 -15.60
CA LYS A 64 -21.08 27.32 -14.63
C LYS A 64 -20.12 28.11 -13.75
N LYS A 65 -20.34 29.42 -13.64
CA LYS A 65 -19.55 30.26 -12.73
C LYS A 65 -19.74 29.73 -11.31
N LYS A 66 -18.72 29.10 -10.73
CA LYS A 66 -18.66 28.88 -9.28
C LYS A 66 -18.71 30.25 -8.62
N ARG A 67 -19.90 30.64 -8.12
CA ARG A 67 -20.07 31.86 -7.34
C ARG A 67 -19.14 31.77 -6.14
N ASN A 68 -18.15 32.66 -6.09
CA ASN A 68 -17.43 32.92 -4.86
C ASN A 68 -18.45 33.24 -3.77
N TRP A 69 -18.26 32.54 -2.65
CA TRP A 69 -18.82 32.78 -1.33
C TRP A 69 -19.00 34.28 -1.08
N HIS A 70 -20.26 34.73 -0.95
CA HIS A 70 -20.76 35.83 -0.12
C HIS A 70 -22.02 36.47 -0.73
N LYS A 71 -23.12 36.35 0.04
CA LYS A 71 -24.34 37.17 0.09
C LYS A 71 -25.45 36.93 -0.95
N HIS A 72 -26.44 36.21 -0.42
CA HIS A 72 -27.90 36.28 -0.61
C HIS A 72 -28.48 35.67 -1.89
N ASP A 73 -28.83 34.39 -1.76
CA ASP A 73 -30.20 33.97 -2.01
C ASP A 73 -30.82 33.55 -0.67
N THR A 74 -32.00 34.09 -0.38
CA THR A 74 -32.76 33.89 0.84
C THR A 74 -33.55 32.60 0.73
N GLY A 75 -32.97 31.51 1.21
CA GLY A 75 -33.64 30.21 1.29
C GLY A 75 -32.70 29.13 1.80
N GLN A 76 -32.63 29.01 3.14
CA GLN A 76 -32.18 27.84 3.93
C GLN A 76 -31.39 26.74 3.18
N THR A 77 -30.06 26.77 3.28
CA THR A 77 -29.18 25.58 3.46
C THR A 77 -27.76 26.07 3.72
N THR A 78 -27.44 26.33 4.99
CA THR A 78 -26.05 26.49 5.47
C THR A 78 -25.44 25.13 5.76
N GLU A 79 -25.35 24.26 4.76
CA GLU A 79 -24.57 23.02 4.89
C GLU A 79 -23.15 23.26 4.38
N VAL A 80 -22.22 23.46 5.31
CA VAL A 80 -20.79 23.40 4.99
C VAL A 80 -20.50 21.95 4.63
N LYS A 81 -20.35 21.66 3.33
CA LYS A 81 -20.00 20.32 2.88
C LYS A 81 -18.61 19.94 3.41
N PRO A 82 -18.45 18.73 3.95
CA PRO A 82 -17.17 18.26 4.44
C PRO A 82 -16.14 18.17 3.30
N VAL A 83 -14.88 18.35 3.66
CA VAL A 83 -13.75 18.31 2.73
C VAL A 83 -13.54 16.86 2.28
N GLN A 84 -13.55 16.63 0.97
CA GLN A 84 -13.28 15.31 0.39
C GLN A 84 -11.77 15.07 0.26
N ASN A 85 -11.32 13.85 0.59
CA ASN A 85 -9.95 13.40 0.42
C ASN A 85 -9.52 13.54 -1.05
N GLY A 86 -8.29 14.02 -1.27
CA GLY A 86 -7.75 14.30 -2.61
C GLY A 86 -8.16 15.65 -3.23
N SER A 87 -9.13 16.38 -2.66
CA SER A 87 -9.47 17.74 -3.11
C SER A 87 -8.34 18.75 -2.88
N GLN A 88 -8.30 19.85 -3.64
CA GLN A 88 -7.26 20.88 -3.45
C GLN A 88 -7.25 21.48 -2.03
N VAL A 89 -8.43 21.60 -1.41
CA VAL A 89 -8.57 22.06 -0.02
C VAL A 89 -7.93 21.04 0.92
N PHE A 90 -8.29 19.76 0.75
CA PHE A 90 -7.69 18.66 1.51
C PHE A 90 -6.16 18.65 1.39
N ILE A 91 -5.60 18.75 0.18
CA ILE A 91 -4.14 18.73 -0.02
C ILE A 91 -3.45 19.91 0.68
N LYS A 92 -4.08 21.10 0.65
CA LYS A 92 -3.56 22.28 1.35
C LYS A 92 -3.54 22.05 2.87
N GLU A 93 -4.60 21.48 3.43
CA GLU A 93 -4.69 21.14 4.85
C GLU A 93 -3.71 20.02 5.23
N LEU A 94 -3.62 18.97 4.41
CA LEU A 94 -2.69 17.85 4.61
C LEU A 94 -1.24 18.31 4.68
N ARG A 95 -0.85 19.28 3.82
CA ARG A 95 0.50 19.85 3.82
C ARG A 95 0.80 20.70 5.05
N SER A 96 -0.21 21.29 5.70
CA SER A 96 -0.02 22.08 6.94
C SER A 96 -0.18 21.25 8.21
N ARG A 97 -0.71 20.03 8.13
CA ARG A 97 -0.79 19.10 9.27
C ARG A 97 0.60 18.68 9.76
N THR A 98 0.69 18.47 11.06
CA THR A 98 1.90 17.98 11.73
C THR A 98 1.72 16.50 12.05
N PHE A 99 2.74 15.70 11.78
CA PHE A 99 2.76 14.27 12.03
C PHE A 99 4.05 13.90 12.76
N PRO A 100 4.06 12.87 13.62
CA PRO A 100 5.30 12.30 14.13
C PRO A 100 6.23 11.88 12.98
N SER A 101 7.53 12.04 13.19
CA SER A 101 8.55 11.67 12.21
C SER A 101 8.61 10.15 12.06
N ALA A 102 8.73 9.65 10.84
CA ALA A 102 8.95 8.22 10.63
C ALA A 102 10.34 7.73 11.09
N GLU A 103 11.25 8.62 11.50
CA GLU A 103 12.55 8.22 12.08
C GLU A 103 12.42 7.38 13.36
N ASP A 104 11.28 7.47 14.05
CA ASP A 104 11.00 6.67 15.26
C ASP A 104 10.70 5.20 14.95
N ILE A 105 10.33 4.87 13.72
CA ILE A 105 9.87 3.51 13.32
C ILE A 105 10.59 2.95 12.10
N VAL A 106 11.13 3.80 11.22
CA VAL A 106 11.77 3.37 9.97
C VAL A 106 13.20 2.96 10.24
N VAL A 107 13.50 1.71 9.94
CA VAL A 107 14.86 1.16 10.03
C VAL A 107 15.65 1.60 8.81
N LYS A 108 16.78 2.27 9.02
CA LYS A 108 17.67 2.72 7.93
C LYS A 108 18.85 1.78 7.82
N VAL A 109 18.99 1.08 6.69
CA VAL A 109 20.11 0.17 6.41
C VAL A 109 20.75 0.48 5.05
N PRO A 110 22.07 0.27 4.88
CA PRO A 110 22.67 0.21 3.55
C PRO A 110 22.16 -1.02 2.78
N GLY A 111 22.09 -0.94 1.45
CA GLY A 111 21.50 -2.02 0.64
C GLY A 111 22.20 -3.37 0.83
N SER A 112 23.52 -3.38 1.04
CA SER A 112 24.30 -4.60 1.28
C SER A 112 23.98 -5.34 2.58
N GLN A 113 23.32 -4.68 3.54
CA GLN A 113 22.89 -5.31 4.80
C GLN A 113 21.49 -5.93 4.71
N LEU A 114 20.70 -5.57 3.69
CA LEU A 114 19.34 -6.08 3.54
C LEU A 114 19.36 -7.48 2.90
N THR A 115 19.69 -8.49 3.71
CA THR A 115 19.77 -9.90 3.30
C THR A 115 18.66 -10.74 3.92
N THR A 116 18.55 -12.00 3.49
CA THR A 116 17.63 -12.99 4.07
C THR A 116 17.95 -13.23 5.53
N GLU A 117 19.23 -13.37 5.87
CA GLU A 117 19.71 -13.61 7.23
C GLU A 117 19.38 -12.42 8.14
N TYR A 118 19.60 -11.19 7.66
CA TYR A 118 19.24 -9.98 8.39
C TYR A 118 17.73 -9.94 8.73
N LEU A 119 16.87 -10.28 7.77
CA LEU A 119 15.41 -10.28 7.99
C LEU A 119 14.92 -11.47 8.82
N GLU A 120 15.62 -12.60 8.81
CA GLU A 120 15.32 -13.73 9.69
C GLU A 120 15.69 -13.42 11.15
N GLU A 121 16.81 -12.72 11.37
CA GLU A 121 17.29 -12.32 12.70
C GLU A 121 16.49 -11.15 13.29
N ASN A 122 16.23 -10.11 12.49
CA ASN A 122 15.61 -8.87 12.97
C ASN A 122 14.11 -8.79 12.68
N GLY A 123 13.59 -9.71 11.88
CA GLY A 123 12.23 -9.66 11.36
C GLY A 123 12.06 -8.61 10.25
N PHE A 124 10.88 -8.63 9.64
CA PHE A 124 10.42 -7.61 8.69
C PHE A 124 9.06 -7.08 9.16
N ALA A 125 9.05 -6.39 10.29
CA ALA A 125 7.83 -5.86 10.90
C ALA A 125 7.71 -4.32 10.81
N GLU A 126 8.84 -3.63 10.66
CA GLU A 126 8.92 -2.17 10.54
C GLU A 126 9.40 -1.77 9.13
N PRO A 127 9.02 -0.60 8.60
CA PRO A 127 9.43 -0.18 7.27
C PRO A 127 10.93 0.07 7.20
N ILE A 128 11.54 -0.31 6.08
CA ILE A 128 12.99 -0.21 5.90
C ILE A 128 13.26 0.82 4.81
N LEU A 129 14.02 1.86 5.13
CA LEU A 129 14.45 2.86 4.15
C LEU A 129 15.93 2.65 3.83
N VAL A 130 16.21 2.43 2.55
CA VAL A 130 17.56 2.27 2.02
C VAL A 130 17.95 3.57 1.30
N PRO A 131 18.91 4.37 1.83
CA PRO A 131 19.20 5.70 1.30
C PRO A 131 19.80 5.71 -0.12
N LYS A 132 20.46 4.63 -0.51
CA LYS A 132 21.08 4.47 -1.84
C LYS A 132 20.87 3.04 -2.32
N LYS A 133 20.55 2.86 -3.60
CA LYS A 133 20.28 1.53 -4.17
C LYS A 133 21.48 0.57 -4.22
N ASP A 134 22.69 1.06 -3.96
CA ASP A 134 23.91 0.25 -3.93
C ASP A 134 23.77 -0.94 -2.96
N GLY A 135 24.10 -2.14 -3.44
CA GLY A 135 23.99 -3.38 -2.68
C GLY A 135 22.60 -4.03 -2.66
N LEU A 136 21.55 -3.40 -3.23
CA LEU A 136 20.21 -4.00 -3.30
C LEU A 136 20.00 -5.01 -4.43
N GLY A 137 20.91 -5.08 -5.41
CA GLY A 137 20.65 -5.77 -6.69
C GLY A 137 19.57 -5.10 -7.55
N LEU A 138 19.05 -3.96 -7.11
CA LEU A 138 18.02 -3.18 -7.81
C LEU A 138 18.61 -2.54 -9.08
N SER A 139 18.04 -2.91 -10.22
CA SER A 139 18.26 -2.24 -11.50
C SER A 139 17.07 -1.36 -11.83
N VAL A 140 17.34 -0.12 -12.21
CA VAL A 140 16.37 0.85 -12.71
C VAL A 140 17.02 1.66 -13.83
N PRO A 141 16.25 2.28 -14.74
CA PRO A 141 16.79 3.17 -15.75
C PRO A 141 17.68 4.27 -15.18
N ALA A 142 18.56 4.82 -16.02
CA ALA A 142 19.39 5.96 -15.65
C ALA A 142 18.53 7.18 -15.26
N PRO A 143 19.06 8.13 -14.45
CA PRO A 143 18.35 9.36 -14.10
C PRO A 143 17.96 10.24 -15.31
N THR A 144 18.43 9.96 -16.51
CA THR A 144 18.02 10.61 -17.76
C THR A 144 16.77 10.00 -18.39
N PHE A 145 16.17 8.98 -17.78
CA PHE A 145 14.93 8.35 -18.24
C PHE A 145 13.70 9.14 -17.78
N TYR A 146 12.80 9.47 -18.70
CA TYR A 146 11.63 10.31 -18.49
C TYR A 146 10.32 9.60 -18.86
N VAL A 147 9.19 10.27 -18.61
CA VAL A 147 7.84 9.76 -18.91
C VAL A 147 7.65 9.46 -20.40
N SER A 148 8.33 10.20 -21.27
CA SER A 148 8.34 9.94 -22.73
C SER A 148 9.04 8.62 -23.07
N ASP A 149 10.03 8.21 -22.29
CA ASP A 149 10.68 6.90 -22.48
C ASP A 149 9.74 5.77 -22.03
N VAL A 150 8.95 5.98 -20.97
CA VAL A 150 7.87 5.05 -20.59
C VAL A 150 6.92 4.85 -21.76
N GLU A 151 6.43 5.92 -22.39
CA GLU A 151 5.59 5.85 -23.60
C GLU A 151 6.24 5.02 -24.71
N ASN A 152 7.52 5.28 -25.02
CA ASN A 152 8.25 4.61 -26.08
C ASN A 152 8.42 3.09 -25.83
N TYR A 153 8.73 2.69 -24.60
CA TYR A 153 9.02 1.29 -24.27
C TYR A 153 7.77 0.48 -23.94
N VAL A 154 6.75 1.10 -23.36
CA VAL A 154 5.47 0.46 -23.02
C VAL A 154 4.51 0.44 -24.21
N GLY A 155 4.50 1.52 -25.00
CA GLY A 155 3.67 1.68 -26.18
C GLY A 155 2.60 2.77 -26.00
N PRO A 156 2.49 3.74 -26.94
CA PRO A 156 1.61 4.90 -26.81
C PRO A 156 0.12 4.55 -26.74
N GLU A 157 -0.28 3.47 -27.43
CA GLU A 157 -1.68 3.02 -27.52
C GLU A 157 -2.10 2.13 -26.35
N ARG A 158 -1.20 1.79 -25.41
CA ARG A 158 -1.57 0.97 -24.25
C ARG A 158 -2.61 1.71 -23.42
N SER A 159 -3.73 1.04 -23.14
CA SER A 159 -4.72 1.55 -22.20
C SER A 159 -4.16 1.46 -20.78
N VAL A 160 -4.24 2.57 -20.05
CA VAL A 160 -3.76 2.68 -18.67
C VAL A 160 -4.89 3.17 -17.77
N ASP A 161 -4.93 2.67 -16.55
CA ASP A 161 -5.80 3.23 -15.51
C ASP A 161 -5.19 4.51 -14.97
N VAL A 162 -6.03 5.54 -14.85
CA VAL A 162 -5.66 6.88 -14.41
C VAL A 162 -6.62 7.29 -13.32
N THR A 163 -6.09 7.64 -12.16
CA THR A 163 -6.90 8.15 -11.06
C THR A 163 -7.03 9.67 -11.17
N ASP A 164 -8.26 10.17 -11.24
CA ASP A 164 -8.57 11.56 -10.94
C ASP A 164 -8.52 11.75 -9.43
N VAL A 165 -7.42 12.34 -8.96
CA VAL A 165 -7.14 12.52 -7.54
C VAL A 165 -8.18 13.39 -6.86
N THR A 166 -8.74 14.38 -7.55
CA THR A 166 -9.74 15.27 -6.93
C THR A 166 -11.07 14.57 -6.71
N LYS A 167 -11.38 13.58 -7.56
CA LYS A 167 -12.61 12.78 -7.46
C LYS A 167 -12.42 11.46 -6.71
N GLN A 168 -11.17 11.03 -6.49
CA GLN A 168 -10.82 9.67 -6.04
C GLN A 168 -11.52 8.60 -6.90
N LYS A 169 -11.51 8.82 -8.23
CA LYS A 169 -12.13 7.92 -9.22
C LYS A 169 -11.16 7.57 -10.31
N ASP A 170 -11.25 6.35 -10.79
CA ASP A 170 -10.42 5.84 -11.87
C ASP A 170 -11.14 5.97 -13.22
N CYS A 171 -10.37 6.31 -14.25
CA CYS A 171 -10.78 6.20 -15.64
C CYS A 171 -9.68 5.54 -16.47
N LYS A 172 -10.01 5.14 -17.70
CA LYS A 172 -9.02 4.60 -18.65
C LYS A 172 -8.74 5.62 -19.73
N MET A 173 -7.47 5.72 -20.13
CA MET A 173 -7.04 6.49 -21.31
C MET A 173 -5.84 5.83 -21.95
N LYS A 174 -5.41 6.32 -23.11
CA LYS A 174 -4.16 5.86 -23.74
C LYS A 174 -2.96 6.44 -23.02
N LEU A 175 -1.87 5.69 -22.95
CA LEU A 175 -0.62 6.17 -22.33
C LEU A 175 -0.14 7.48 -22.97
N LYS A 176 -0.25 7.61 -24.30
CA LYS A 176 0.08 8.86 -25.00
C LYS A 176 -0.75 10.05 -24.53
N GLU A 177 -2.06 9.87 -24.33
CA GLU A 177 -2.94 10.94 -23.85
C GLU A 177 -2.54 11.40 -22.45
N PHE A 178 -2.17 10.46 -21.58
CA PHE A 178 -1.64 10.76 -20.25
C PHE A 178 -0.27 11.48 -20.33
N VAL A 179 0.62 11.06 -21.23
CA VAL A 179 1.94 11.68 -21.41
C VAL A 179 1.80 13.12 -21.95
N ASP A 180 0.91 13.35 -22.91
CA ASP A 180 0.57 14.68 -23.43
C ASP A 180 0.02 15.57 -22.29
N TYR A 181 -0.87 15.03 -21.46
CA TYR A 181 -1.35 15.71 -20.25
C TYR A 181 -0.21 16.01 -19.27
N TYR A 182 0.70 15.05 -19.04
CA TYR A 182 1.83 15.21 -18.13
C TYR A 182 2.73 16.35 -18.58
N TYR A 183 3.08 16.46 -19.86
CA TYR A 183 3.93 17.55 -20.35
C TYR A 183 3.20 18.86 -20.66
N SER A 184 1.88 18.90 -20.50
CA SER A 184 1.08 20.13 -20.65
C SER A 184 1.51 21.21 -19.66
N THR A 185 1.60 22.45 -20.14
CA THR A 185 1.86 23.65 -19.32
C THR A 185 0.67 24.05 -18.45
N ASN A 186 -0.51 23.45 -18.67
CA ASN A 186 -1.74 23.76 -17.95
C ASN A 186 -2.53 22.48 -17.63
N ARG A 187 -2.26 21.89 -16.46
CA ARG A 187 -2.99 20.73 -15.93
C ARG A 187 -4.21 21.20 -15.14
N LYS A 188 -5.41 21.07 -15.73
CA LYS A 188 -6.69 21.45 -15.08
C LYS A 188 -7.16 20.45 -14.02
N ARG A 189 -6.79 19.19 -14.18
CA ARG A 189 -7.08 18.06 -13.28
C ARG A 189 -5.77 17.55 -12.69
N VAL A 190 -5.85 16.84 -11.57
CA VAL A 190 -4.71 16.14 -10.96
C VAL A 190 -4.89 14.66 -11.25
N LEU A 191 -4.22 14.19 -12.30
CA LEU A 191 -4.27 12.79 -12.75
C LEU A 191 -2.96 12.07 -12.41
N ASN A 192 -3.06 10.83 -11.93
CA ASN A 192 -1.90 9.97 -11.70
C ASN A 192 -2.07 8.58 -12.33
N VAL A 193 -0.95 7.92 -12.58
CA VAL A 193 -0.87 6.49 -12.94
C VAL A 193 -0.08 5.80 -11.84
N THR A 194 -0.68 4.83 -11.17
CA THR A 194 -0.07 4.13 -10.02
C THR A 194 0.04 2.62 -10.19
N ASN A 195 -0.65 2.04 -11.17
CA ASN A 195 -0.76 0.59 -11.38
C ASN A 195 -0.28 0.14 -12.77
N LEU A 196 0.59 0.92 -13.45
CA LEU A 196 1.13 0.51 -14.75
C LEU A 196 2.11 -0.65 -14.58
N GLU A 197 1.58 -1.86 -14.60
CA GLU A 197 2.33 -3.12 -14.67
C GLU A 197 2.96 -3.23 -16.06
N PHE A 198 4.26 -3.50 -16.11
CA PHE A 198 5.01 -3.45 -17.38
C PHE A 198 5.88 -4.68 -17.64
N SER A 199 5.71 -5.79 -16.90
CA SER A 199 6.54 -6.99 -17.04
C SER A 199 6.50 -7.58 -18.45
N ASP A 200 5.41 -7.39 -19.20
CA ASP A 200 5.23 -7.86 -20.58
C ASP A 200 5.63 -6.87 -21.67
N THR A 201 6.28 -5.76 -21.30
CA THR A 201 6.71 -4.71 -22.22
C THR A 201 8.22 -4.75 -22.45
N ARG A 202 8.69 -3.98 -23.45
CA ARG A 202 10.13 -3.75 -23.65
C ARG A 202 10.78 -3.00 -22.48
N MET A 203 9.99 -2.32 -21.64
CA MET A 203 10.50 -1.62 -20.46
C MET A 203 10.97 -2.58 -19.36
N SER A 204 10.48 -3.83 -19.36
CA SER A 204 10.79 -4.83 -18.34
C SER A 204 12.29 -5.10 -18.17
N SER A 205 13.08 -4.97 -19.25
CA SER A 205 14.53 -5.19 -19.25
C SER A 205 15.33 -4.11 -18.53
N PHE A 206 14.74 -2.94 -18.28
CA PHE A 206 15.42 -1.84 -17.57
C PHE A 206 15.26 -1.92 -16.06
N VAL A 207 14.32 -2.72 -15.56
CA VAL A 207 13.99 -2.80 -14.15
C VAL A 207 14.12 -4.23 -13.66
N GLU A 208 14.97 -4.42 -12.67
CA GLU A 208 15.10 -5.67 -11.94
C GLU A 208 14.82 -5.40 -10.45
N PRO A 209 13.81 -6.05 -9.84
CA PRO A 209 13.48 -5.84 -8.44
C PRO A 209 14.67 -6.13 -7.50
N PRO A 210 14.68 -5.58 -6.27
CA PRO A 210 15.73 -5.85 -5.30
C PRO A 210 15.94 -7.36 -5.06
N ASP A 211 17.18 -7.79 -4.84
CA ASP A 211 17.51 -9.21 -4.65
C ASP A 211 16.75 -9.83 -3.48
N ILE A 212 16.53 -9.08 -2.40
CA ILE A 212 15.76 -9.55 -1.26
C ILE A 212 14.28 -9.85 -1.62
N VAL A 213 13.69 -9.09 -2.54
CA VAL A 213 12.32 -9.31 -3.01
C VAL A 213 12.26 -10.62 -3.80
N LYS A 214 13.22 -10.84 -4.70
CA LYS A 214 13.31 -12.07 -5.50
C LYS A 214 13.53 -13.30 -4.62
N LYS A 215 14.37 -13.20 -3.59
CA LYS A 215 14.63 -14.28 -2.63
C LYS A 215 13.42 -14.65 -1.77
N LEU A 216 12.59 -13.67 -1.41
CA LEU A 216 11.46 -13.90 -0.49
C LEU A 216 10.13 -14.18 -1.21
N SER A 217 9.98 -13.73 -2.45
CA SER A 217 8.70 -13.77 -3.18
C SER A 217 8.20 -15.20 -3.40
N TRP A 218 7.00 -15.51 -2.91
CA TRP A 218 6.35 -16.80 -3.18
C TRP A 218 6.12 -17.03 -4.66
N VAL A 219 5.71 -15.99 -5.39
CA VAL A 219 5.41 -16.10 -6.82
C VAL A 219 6.66 -16.34 -7.64
N GLU A 220 7.81 -15.75 -7.26
CA GLU A 220 9.05 -16.00 -7.99
C GLU A 220 9.64 -17.39 -7.70
N ASN A 221 9.48 -17.90 -6.49
CA ASN A 221 10.16 -19.13 -6.07
C ASN A 221 9.30 -20.39 -6.18
N TYR A 222 7.96 -20.27 -6.13
CA TYR A 222 7.07 -21.43 -5.96
C TYR A 222 5.93 -21.50 -6.97
N TRP A 223 5.78 -20.51 -7.86
CA TRP A 223 4.81 -20.58 -8.95
C TRP A 223 5.34 -21.47 -10.08
N PRO A 224 4.68 -22.60 -10.41
CA PRO A 224 5.16 -23.50 -11.46
C PRO A 224 5.01 -22.91 -12.86
N ASP A 225 5.95 -23.20 -13.75
CA ASP A 225 5.90 -22.77 -15.16
C ASP A 225 4.75 -23.43 -15.95
N ASP A 226 4.31 -24.62 -15.51
CA ASP A 226 3.21 -25.39 -16.10
C ASP A 226 1.85 -25.12 -15.43
N ALA A 227 1.74 -24.08 -14.59
CA ALA A 227 0.48 -23.68 -13.99
C ALA A 227 -0.53 -23.19 -15.03
N LEU A 228 -1.80 -23.62 -14.88
CA LEU A 228 -2.89 -23.20 -15.76
C LEU A 228 -3.28 -21.74 -15.54
N LEU A 229 -3.28 -21.30 -14.27
CA LEU A 229 -3.51 -19.90 -13.92
C LEU A 229 -2.27 -19.08 -14.24
N ALA A 230 -2.50 -17.87 -14.77
CA ALA A 230 -1.44 -16.95 -15.11
C ALA A 230 -0.63 -16.56 -13.86
N LYS A 231 0.70 -16.57 -13.99
CA LYS A 231 1.61 -16.08 -12.94
C LYS A 231 1.27 -14.63 -12.57
N PRO A 232 1.06 -14.32 -11.27
CA PRO A 232 0.77 -12.97 -10.82
C PRO A 232 1.84 -11.97 -11.26
N LYS A 233 1.43 -10.95 -12.02
CA LYS A 233 2.31 -9.86 -12.46
C LYS A 233 2.14 -8.69 -11.50
N VAL A 234 2.91 -8.69 -10.42
CA VAL A 234 2.82 -7.69 -9.35
C VAL A 234 4.16 -7.10 -8.93
N THR A 235 5.26 -7.52 -9.56
CA THR A 235 6.62 -7.17 -9.12
C THR A 235 7.21 -5.94 -9.80
N LYS A 236 6.61 -5.47 -10.91
CA LYS A 236 7.11 -4.35 -11.73
C LYS A 236 6.00 -3.37 -12.11
N TYR A 237 5.81 -2.34 -11.28
CA TYR A 237 4.93 -1.20 -11.53
C TYR A 237 5.72 0.07 -11.80
N CYS A 238 5.29 0.84 -12.80
CA CYS A 238 5.75 2.19 -13.07
C CYS A 238 4.71 3.18 -12.54
N LEU A 239 5.13 4.13 -11.73
CA LEU A 239 4.26 5.13 -11.13
C LEU A 239 4.62 6.50 -11.67
N ILE A 240 3.64 7.16 -12.29
CA ILE A 240 3.77 8.49 -12.89
C ILE A 240 2.76 9.38 -12.19
N CYS A 241 3.25 10.16 -11.23
CA CYS A 241 2.40 10.99 -10.39
C CYS A 241 2.75 12.46 -10.60
N VAL A 242 1.76 13.29 -10.84
CA VAL A 242 1.96 14.75 -10.85
C VAL A 242 1.98 15.31 -9.44
N LYS A 243 2.52 16.51 -9.26
CA LYS A 243 2.42 17.29 -8.03
C LYS A 243 0.96 17.32 -7.52
N ASP A 244 0.83 17.25 -6.20
CA ASP A 244 -0.43 17.23 -5.45
C ASP A 244 -1.27 15.96 -5.64
N SER A 245 -0.72 14.93 -6.32
CA SER A 245 -1.38 13.62 -6.38
C SER A 245 -1.44 12.97 -5.00
N TYR A 246 -2.59 12.39 -4.67
CA TYR A 246 -2.86 11.73 -3.40
C TYR A 246 -3.54 10.37 -3.62
N THR A 247 -3.08 9.38 -2.89
CA THR A 247 -3.70 8.06 -2.78
C THR A 247 -4.05 7.87 -1.31
N ASP A 248 -5.32 7.60 -1.03
CA ASP A 248 -5.82 7.50 0.35
C ASP A 248 -5.30 6.26 1.08
N PHE A 249 -5.62 6.17 2.37
CA PHE A 249 -5.16 5.06 3.23
C PHE A 249 -5.66 3.72 2.73
N HIS A 250 -4.74 2.78 2.56
CA HIS A 250 -5.02 1.40 2.15
C HIS A 250 -4.03 0.43 2.78
N ILE A 251 -4.37 -0.85 2.69
CA ILE A 251 -3.46 -1.97 2.87
C ILE A 251 -3.27 -2.59 1.49
N ASP A 252 -2.02 -2.89 1.11
CA ASP A 252 -1.75 -3.57 -0.16
C ASP A 252 -2.50 -4.91 -0.26
N SER A 253 -3.00 -5.22 -1.45
CA SER A 253 -3.83 -6.41 -1.70
C SER A 253 -3.12 -7.71 -1.27
N GLY A 254 -3.87 -8.61 -0.64
CA GLY A 254 -3.34 -9.83 -0.02
C GLY A 254 -2.43 -9.59 1.19
N GLY A 255 -2.34 -8.35 1.69
CA GLY A 255 -1.36 -7.95 2.70
C GLY A 255 0.08 -8.07 2.22
N ALA A 256 0.30 -7.98 0.91
CA ALA A 256 1.64 -8.09 0.33
C ALA A 256 2.58 -7.02 0.88
N SER A 257 3.85 -7.37 0.99
CA SER A 257 4.90 -6.38 1.24
C SER A 257 5.21 -5.64 -0.06
N ALA A 258 5.64 -4.39 0.04
CA ALA A 258 5.95 -3.54 -1.10
C ALA A 258 7.41 -3.08 -1.08
N TRP A 259 8.00 -2.90 -2.26
CA TRP A 259 9.22 -2.11 -2.45
C TRP A 259 8.90 -0.90 -3.34
N TYR A 260 9.52 0.24 -3.06
CA TYR A 260 9.25 1.51 -3.74
C TYR A 260 10.53 2.30 -3.95
N HIS A 261 10.90 2.59 -5.19
CA HIS A 261 12.08 3.35 -5.56
C HIS A 261 11.72 4.63 -6.32
N VAL A 262 12.15 5.79 -5.82
CA VAL A 262 11.91 7.08 -6.48
C VAL A 262 13.03 7.36 -7.48
N LEU A 263 12.75 7.25 -8.78
CA LEU A 263 13.72 7.59 -9.82
C LEU A 263 13.87 9.11 -10.00
N LYS A 264 12.75 9.84 -9.93
CA LYS A 264 12.70 11.32 -10.02
C LYS A 264 11.61 11.86 -9.09
N GLY A 265 11.88 13.02 -8.50
CA GLY A 265 10.92 13.72 -7.64
C GLY A 265 10.99 13.28 -6.18
N GLU A 266 9.85 13.27 -5.52
CA GLU A 266 9.71 12.94 -4.11
C GLU A 266 8.31 12.38 -3.84
N LYS A 267 8.21 11.47 -2.86
CA LYS A 267 6.96 10.88 -2.39
C LYS A 267 6.92 10.96 -0.86
N ILE A 268 5.75 11.27 -0.30
CA ILE A 268 5.52 11.28 1.15
C ILE A 268 4.54 10.15 1.46
N PHE A 269 4.90 9.29 2.41
CA PHE A 269 4.07 8.22 2.95
C PHE A 269 3.59 8.60 4.34
N TYR A 270 2.31 8.34 4.61
CA TYR A 270 1.69 8.46 5.92
C TYR A 270 1.44 7.05 6.46
N LEU A 271 2.31 6.58 7.35
CA LEU A 271 2.43 5.18 7.74
C LEU A 271 1.73 4.93 9.09
N ILE A 272 0.92 3.87 9.15
CA ILE A 272 0.21 3.44 10.35
C ILE A 272 0.51 1.96 10.58
N LYS A 273 1.02 1.66 11.78
CA LYS A 273 1.40 0.29 12.17
C LYS A 273 0.16 -0.64 12.16
N PRO A 274 0.27 -1.88 11.67
CA PRO A 274 -0.85 -2.82 11.58
C PRO A 274 -1.20 -3.49 12.92
N ALA A 275 -1.29 -2.70 13.98
CA ALA A 275 -1.80 -3.18 15.26
C ALA A 275 -3.26 -3.63 15.11
N SER A 276 -3.68 -4.62 15.88
CA SER A 276 -5.04 -5.17 15.80
C SER A 276 -6.12 -4.08 15.91
N ALA A 277 -5.92 -3.10 16.80
CA ALA A 277 -6.81 -1.95 16.96
C ALA A 277 -6.89 -1.07 15.70
N ASN A 278 -5.76 -0.82 15.03
CA ASN A 278 -5.70 -0.01 13.82
C ASN A 278 -6.34 -0.73 12.62
N ILE A 279 -6.18 -2.05 12.50
CA ILE A 279 -6.87 -2.84 11.46
C ILE A 279 -8.39 -2.79 11.70
N SER A 280 -8.87 -2.92 12.94
CA SER A 280 -10.29 -2.79 13.24
C SER A 280 -10.84 -1.36 13.05
N LEU A 281 -10.01 -0.33 13.22
CA LEU A 281 -10.36 1.05 12.86
C LEU A 281 -10.44 1.20 11.33
N TYR A 282 -9.46 0.66 10.60
CA TYR A 282 -9.42 0.69 9.14
C TYR A 282 -10.65 0.00 8.53
N GLU A 283 -11.03 -1.17 9.03
CA GLU A 283 -12.24 -1.86 8.58
C GLU A 283 -13.50 -1.01 8.74
N ARG A 284 -13.64 -0.37 9.91
CA ARG A 284 -14.79 0.50 10.20
C ARG A 284 -14.79 1.74 9.31
N TRP A 285 -13.64 2.38 9.15
CA TRP A 285 -13.49 3.54 8.27
C TRP A 285 -13.80 3.17 6.82
N GLN A 286 -13.22 2.10 6.28
CA GLN A 286 -13.43 1.68 4.89
C GLN A 286 -14.89 1.31 4.60
N SER A 287 -15.60 0.76 5.60
CA SER A 287 -17.03 0.43 5.48
C SER A 287 -17.97 1.64 5.63
N ALA A 288 -17.45 2.81 6.04
CA ALA A 288 -18.29 3.98 6.28
C ALA A 288 -18.72 4.61 4.95
N ALA A 289 -20.01 4.97 4.86
CA ALA A 289 -20.58 5.60 3.67
C ALA A 289 -19.94 6.96 3.34
N ASN A 290 -19.37 7.63 4.34
CA ASN A 290 -18.70 8.91 4.23
C ASN A 290 -17.18 8.82 4.46
N HIS A 291 -16.56 7.66 4.23
CA HIS A 291 -15.12 7.49 4.46
C HIS A 291 -14.25 8.49 3.68
N SER A 292 -14.70 8.92 2.48
CA SER A 292 -14.04 9.93 1.64
C SER A 292 -14.03 11.34 2.26
N GLU A 293 -14.82 11.57 3.31
CA GLU A 293 -14.90 12.82 4.08
C GLU A 293 -14.09 12.76 5.38
N MET A 294 -13.52 11.60 5.67
CA MET A 294 -12.82 11.31 6.91
C MET A 294 -11.35 11.05 6.62
N PHE A 295 -10.46 11.81 7.26
CA PHE A 295 -9.03 11.53 7.20
C PHE A 295 -8.67 10.44 8.21
N PHE A 296 -8.36 9.22 7.74
CA PHE A 296 -8.17 8.06 8.61
C PHE A 296 -7.08 8.24 9.69
N ALA A 297 -6.04 9.03 9.41
CA ALA A 297 -5.00 9.32 10.39
C ALA A 297 -5.53 9.96 11.69
N ASP A 298 -6.68 10.64 11.65
CA ASP A 298 -7.30 11.27 12.81
C ASP A 298 -7.98 10.25 13.75
N GLN A 299 -8.13 8.99 13.30
CA GLN A 299 -8.77 7.91 14.06
C GLN A 299 -7.78 7.00 14.79
N VAL A 300 -6.49 7.13 14.51
CA VAL A 300 -5.43 6.28 15.08
C VAL A 300 -4.55 7.08 16.04
N ASP A 301 -3.87 6.38 16.94
CA ASP A 301 -2.97 7.01 17.92
C ASP A 301 -1.78 7.69 17.23
N LYS A 302 -1.16 7.02 16.26
CA LYS A 302 0.02 7.53 15.55
C LYS A 302 -0.04 7.24 14.06
N CYS A 303 0.19 8.29 13.27
CA CYS A 303 0.41 8.23 11.83
C CYS A 303 1.72 8.94 11.51
N TYR A 304 2.72 8.20 11.02
CA TYR A 304 4.07 8.68 10.84
C TYR A 304 4.29 9.21 9.42
N LYS A 305 4.94 10.37 9.30
CA LYS A 305 5.28 10.95 8.00
C LYS A 305 6.68 10.51 7.57
N CYS A 306 6.75 9.74 6.49
CA CYS A 306 8.00 9.27 5.87
C CYS A 306 8.18 9.92 4.49
N THR A 307 9.24 10.72 4.32
CA THR A 307 9.59 11.30 3.02
C THR A 307 10.61 10.42 2.31
N VAL A 308 10.28 9.96 1.12
CA VAL A 308 11.15 9.20 0.22
C VAL A 308 11.57 10.10 -0.93
N LYS A 309 12.86 10.42 -0.97
CA LYS A 309 13.48 11.30 -1.96
C LYS A 309 14.03 10.49 -3.13
N GLN A 310 14.33 11.20 -4.23
CA GLN A 310 15.02 10.65 -5.39
C GLN A 310 16.25 9.80 -5.00
N GLY A 311 16.33 8.60 -5.57
CA GLY A 311 17.40 7.62 -5.37
C GLY A 311 17.24 6.72 -4.15
N GLN A 312 16.27 6.99 -3.28
CA GLN A 312 15.97 6.16 -2.11
C GLN A 312 15.00 5.03 -2.45
N THR A 313 15.10 3.94 -1.68
CA THR A 313 14.18 2.80 -1.78
C THR A 313 13.54 2.54 -0.42
N LEU A 314 12.21 2.51 -0.38
CA LEU A 314 11.43 2.14 0.80
C LEU A 314 10.91 0.71 0.64
N PHE A 315 10.98 -0.08 1.70
CA PHE A 315 10.33 -1.38 1.83
C PHE A 315 9.24 -1.28 2.89
N ILE A 316 8.02 -1.63 2.53
CA ILE A 316 6.83 -1.59 3.40
C ILE A 316 6.46 -3.05 3.73
N PRO A 317 6.46 -3.44 5.01
CA PRO A 317 6.11 -4.79 5.42
C PRO A 317 4.61 -5.08 5.30
N SER A 318 4.26 -6.36 5.37
CA SER A 318 2.88 -6.85 5.29
C SER A 318 1.94 -6.11 6.24
N GLY A 319 0.78 -5.72 5.70
CA GLY A 319 -0.36 -5.21 6.46
C GLY A 319 -0.29 -3.75 6.87
N TRP A 320 0.85 -3.07 6.72
CA TRP A 320 0.96 -1.64 7.03
C TRP A 320 -0.11 -0.83 6.29
N ILE A 321 -0.78 0.06 7.02
CA ILE A 321 -1.81 0.94 6.46
C ILE A 321 -1.12 2.24 6.07
N TYR A 322 -1.26 2.68 4.83
CA TYR A 322 -0.62 3.92 4.40
C TYR A 322 -1.37 4.70 3.33
N ALA A 323 -1.21 6.02 3.37
CA ALA A 323 -1.59 6.94 2.31
C ALA A 323 -0.34 7.56 1.69
N THR A 324 -0.45 8.09 0.46
CA THR A 324 0.67 8.76 -0.19
C THR A 324 0.32 10.14 -0.74
N LEU A 325 1.27 11.07 -0.64
CA LEU A 325 1.22 12.40 -1.26
C LEU A 325 2.44 12.58 -2.15
N THR A 326 2.22 13.10 -3.35
CA THR A 326 3.27 13.46 -4.31
C THR A 326 3.52 14.98 -4.25
N PRO A 327 4.53 15.45 -3.50
CA PRO A 327 4.74 16.88 -3.31
C PRO A 327 5.19 17.63 -4.56
N VAL A 328 5.84 16.92 -5.49
CA VAL A 328 6.37 17.37 -6.78
C VAL A 328 6.21 16.23 -7.79
N ASP A 329 6.17 16.53 -9.10
CA ASP A 329 6.10 15.50 -10.13
C ASP A 329 7.12 14.37 -9.89
N CYS A 330 6.66 13.13 -9.95
CA CYS A 330 7.38 11.96 -9.49
C CYS A 330 7.25 10.82 -10.49
N LEU A 331 8.40 10.21 -10.82
CA LEU A 331 8.51 8.95 -11.54
C LEU A 331 9.17 7.94 -10.61
N ALA A 332 8.48 6.84 -10.34
CA ALA A 332 8.92 5.81 -9.42
C ALA A 332 8.67 4.41 -9.97
N PHE A 333 9.38 3.44 -9.41
CA PHE A 333 9.17 2.01 -9.66
C PHE A 333 8.83 1.31 -8.36
N ALA A 334 7.91 0.37 -8.42
CA ALA A 334 7.49 -0.39 -7.26
C ALA A 334 7.13 -1.83 -7.62
N GLY A 335 6.88 -2.64 -6.59
CA GLY A 335 6.34 -3.98 -6.74
C GLY A 335 5.91 -4.55 -5.41
N HIS A 336 5.06 -5.56 -5.47
CA HIS A 336 4.50 -6.29 -4.33
C HIS A 336 5.01 -7.72 -4.32
N PHE A 337 5.11 -8.31 -3.14
CA PHE A 337 5.53 -9.69 -2.96
C PHE A 337 4.97 -10.29 -1.66
N LEU A 338 4.56 -11.56 -1.74
CA LEU A 338 4.21 -12.38 -0.58
C LEU A 338 5.44 -13.14 -0.10
N HIS A 339 5.58 -13.35 1.21
CA HIS A 339 6.72 -14.03 1.80
C HIS A 339 6.38 -14.75 3.11
N SER A 340 7.28 -15.62 3.56
CA SER A 340 7.03 -16.49 4.71
C SER A 340 7.28 -15.84 6.08
N LEU A 341 7.88 -14.65 6.14
CA LEU A 341 8.15 -13.94 7.40
C LEU A 341 6.90 -13.39 8.11
N SER A 342 5.76 -13.26 7.42
CA SER A 342 4.56 -12.61 7.97
C SER A 342 3.25 -13.19 7.44
N VAL A 343 3.20 -14.53 7.31
CA VAL A 343 2.02 -15.27 6.83
C VAL A 343 0.74 -14.90 7.58
N GLU A 344 0.83 -14.73 8.90
CA GLU A 344 -0.32 -14.33 9.71
C GLU A 344 -0.93 -13.01 9.26
N MET A 345 -0.10 -12.01 9.01
CA MET A 345 -0.54 -10.68 8.61
C MET A 345 -1.09 -10.69 7.18
N GLN A 346 -0.45 -11.39 6.25
CA GLN A 346 -0.94 -11.57 4.87
C GLN A 346 -2.33 -12.21 4.87
N MET A 347 -2.51 -13.31 5.59
CA MET A 347 -3.80 -14.00 5.68
C MET A 347 -4.87 -13.15 6.36
N ARG A 348 -4.49 -12.38 7.39
CA ARG A 348 -5.42 -11.45 8.04
C ARG A 348 -5.87 -10.33 7.09
N ALA A 349 -4.95 -9.71 6.37
CA ALA A 349 -5.26 -8.65 5.42
C ALA A 349 -6.14 -9.17 4.27
N TYR A 350 -5.86 -10.37 3.77
CA TYR A 350 -6.69 -11.04 2.75
C TYR A 350 -8.15 -11.24 3.22
N GLU A 351 -8.37 -11.71 4.44
CA GLU A 351 -9.73 -11.87 4.98
C GLU A 351 -10.44 -10.52 5.20
N VAL A 352 -9.70 -9.45 5.52
CA VAL A 352 -10.24 -8.08 5.56
C VAL A 352 -10.67 -7.62 4.17
N GLU A 353 -9.79 -7.75 3.18
CA GLU A 353 -10.03 -7.38 1.78
C GLU A 353 -11.28 -8.08 1.22
N ARG A 354 -11.37 -9.40 1.41
CA ARG A 354 -12.53 -10.21 0.98
C ARG A 354 -13.84 -9.76 1.62
N ARG A 355 -13.85 -9.61 2.95
CA ARG A 355 -15.06 -9.23 3.70
C ARG A 355 -15.57 -7.84 3.32
N LEU A 356 -14.65 -6.91 3.06
CA LEU A 356 -14.97 -5.55 2.63
C LEU A 356 -15.21 -5.43 1.13
N LYS A 357 -14.91 -6.48 0.34
CA LYS A 357 -15.00 -6.48 -1.13
C LYS A 357 -14.26 -5.29 -1.75
N ILE A 358 -13.05 -5.02 -1.24
CA ILE A 358 -12.24 -3.90 -1.72
C ILE A 358 -11.88 -4.16 -3.18
N VAL A 359 -12.15 -3.18 -4.04
CA VAL A 359 -11.69 -3.17 -5.42
C VAL A 359 -10.44 -2.29 -5.48
N SER A 360 -9.32 -2.86 -5.92
CA SER A 360 -8.03 -2.17 -6.01
C SER A 360 -7.46 -2.27 -7.42
N LEU A 361 -6.82 -1.19 -7.89
CA LEU A 361 -6.07 -1.16 -9.14
C LEU A 361 -4.83 -2.06 -9.12
N THR A 362 -4.35 -2.43 -7.93
CA THR A 362 -3.18 -3.29 -7.70
C THR A 362 -3.56 -4.57 -6.96
N GLN A 363 -4.74 -5.13 -7.26
CA GLN A 363 -5.18 -6.41 -6.71
C GLN A 363 -4.12 -7.49 -6.93
N PHE A 364 -3.90 -8.35 -5.92
CA PHE A 364 -3.00 -9.50 -6.03
C PHE A 364 -3.78 -10.68 -6.64
N PRO A 365 -3.56 -11.02 -7.92
CA PRO A 365 -4.32 -12.08 -8.57
C PRO A 365 -3.87 -13.45 -8.04
N ASN A 366 -4.80 -14.40 -8.00
CA ASN A 366 -4.54 -15.80 -7.67
C ASN A 366 -3.84 -15.98 -6.30
N PHE A 367 -4.28 -15.23 -5.30
CA PHE A 367 -3.71 -15.23 -3.95
C PHE A 367 -3.81 -16.60 -3.28
N GLU A 368 -4.95 -17.27 -3.39
CA GLU A 368 -5.15 -18.58 -2.77
C GLU A 368 -4.33 -19.65 -3.49
N THR A 369 -4.21 -19.54 -4.81
CA THR A 369 -3.30 -20.40 -5.60
C THR A 369 -1.85 -20.28 -5.12
N ALA A 370 -1.37 -19.04 -4.90
CA ALA A 370 -0.03 -18.80 -4.33
C ALA A 370 0.11 -19.42 -2.93
N CYS A 371 -0.94 -19.32 -2.10
CA CYS A 371 -0.98 -19.98 -0.79
C CYS A 371 -0.88 -21.51 -0.92
N TRP A 372 -1.61 -22.14 -1.84
CA TRP A 372 -1.56 -23.59 -2.08
C TRP A 372 -0.15 -24.04 -2.47
N TYR A 373 0.51 -23.34 -3.40
CA TYR A 373 1.89 -23.65 -3.78
C TYR A 373 2.86 -23.50 -2.60
N MET A 374 2.73 -22.44 -1.81
CA MET A 374 3.51 -22.27 -0.59
C MET A 374 3.27 -23.40 0.42
N GLY A 375 2.02 -23.82 0.61
CA GLY A 375 1.66 -24.94 1.47
C GLY A 375 2.28 -26.27 1.05
N LYS A 376 2.32 -26.54 -0.26
CA LYS A 376 3.02 -27.71 -0.82
C LYS A 376 4.53 -27.60 -0.58
N HIS A 377 5.13 -26.44 -0.81
CA HIS A 377 6.56 -26.22 -0.56
C HIS A 377 6.92 -26.44 0.92
N LEU A 378 6.13 -25.88 1.86
CA LEU A 378 6.33 -26.10 3.30
C LEU A 378 6.27 -27.58 3.69
N LEU A 379 5.34 -28.33 3.10
CA LEU A 379 5.24 -29.78 3.33
C LEU A 379 6.53 -30.50 2.91
N GLU A 380 7.04 -30.21 1.72
CA GLU A 380 8.27 -30.82 1.18
C GLU A 380 9.49 -30.44 2.01
N THR A 381 9.61 -29.15 2.36
CA THR A 381 10.67 -28.63 3.23
C THR A 381 10.65 -29.29 4.61
N PHE A 382 9.49 -29.42 5.24
CA PHE A 382 9.40 -30.05 6.58
C PHE A 382 9.71 -31.54 6.54
N LYS A 383 9.27 -32.26 5.50
CA LYS A 383 9.68 -33.66 5.27
C LYS A 383 11.20 -33.79 5.12
N GLY A 384 11.83 -32.85 4.42
CA GLY A 384 13.29 -32.81 4.26
C GLY A 384 14.01 -32.59 5.59
N LEU A 385 13.60 -31.58 6.34
CA LEU A 385 14.19 -31.25 7.66
C LEU A 385 14.01 -32.40 8.65
N HIS A 386 12.82 -32.99 8.71
CA HIS A 386 12.55 -34.13 9.58
C HIS A 386 13.45 -35.32 9.23
N LYS A 387 13.63 -35.65 7.94
CA LYS A 387 14.57 -36.70 7.51
C LYS A 387 16.02 -36.39 7.91
N ALA A 388 16.39 -35.12 7.93
CA ALA A 388 17.70 -34.64 8.36
C ALA A 388 17.85 -34.50 9.89
N GLY A 389 16.80 -34.80 10.68
CA GLY A 389 16.80 -34.59 12.13
C GLY A 389 16.80 -33.12 12.56
N GLN A 390 16.47 -32.20 11.66
CA GLN A 390 16.46 -30.75 11.89
C GLN A 390 15.04 -30.24 12.18
N GLN A 391 14.95 -29.15 12.94
CA GLN A 391 13.68 -28.48 13.21
C GLN A 391 13.44 -27.32 12.24
N PRO A 392 12.19 -27.10 11.78
CA PRO A 392 11.86 -25.93 11.01
C PRO A 392 11.96 -24.65 11.86
N PRO A 393 12.35 -23.51 11.26
CA PRO A 393 12.25 -22.21 11.90
C PRO A 393 10.84 -21.95 12.46
N ALA A 394 10.77 -21.33 13.64
CA ALA A 394 9.50 -21.11 14.35
C ALA A 394 8.48 -20.33 13.53
N HIS A 395 8.93 -19.32 12.77
CA HIS A 395 8.06 -18.50 11.92
C HIS A 395 7.46 -19.33 10.77
N LEU A 396 8.23 -20.25 10.16
CA LEU A 396 7.71 -21.16 9.13
C LEU A 396 6.72 -22.17 9.71
N LEU A 397 6.99 -22.71 10.89
CA LEU A 397 6.06 -23.61 11.57
C LEU A 397 4.72 -22.92 11.87
N GLN A 398 4.77 -21.67 12.32
CA GLN A 398 3.57 -20.86 12.54
C GLN A 398 2.84 -20.56 11.22
N GLY A 399 3.56 -20.17 10.17
CA GLY A 399 2.98 -19.95 8.84
C GLY A 399 2.29 -21.20 8.29
N ALA A 400 2.92 -22.37 8.42
CA ALA A 400 2.36 -23.66 8.00
C ALA A 400 1.04 -23.97 8.72
N LYS A 401 0.94 -23.69 10.02
CA LYS A 401 -0.31 -23.86 10.79
C LYS A 401 -1.43 -22.99 10.26
N ILE A 402 -1.13 -21.72 9.99
CA ILE A 402 -2.11 -20.75 9.51
C ILE A 402 -2.62 -21.16 8.12
N LEU A 403 -1.71 -21.45 7.19
CA LEU A 403 -2.08 -21.92 5.84
C LEU A 403 -2.89 -23.22 5.90
N ASN A 404 -2.46 -24.18 6.71
CA ASN A 404 -3.20 -25.44 6.87
C ASN A 404 -4.59 -25.24 7.48
N GLY A 405 -4.75 -24.25 8.35
CA GLY A 405 -6.05 -23.81 8.88
C GLY A 405 -6.93 -23.19 7.80
N ALA A 406 -6.36 -22.31 6.98
CA ALA A 406 -7.04 -21.68 5.84
C ALA A 406 -7.50 -22.73 4.81
N PHE A 407 -6.63 -23.64 4.40
CA PHE A 407 -6.96 -24.74 3.48
C PHE A 407 -8.13 -25.58 3.99
N ARG A 408 -8.18 -25.87 5.29
CA ARG A 408 -9.31 -26.58 5.91
C ARG A 408 -10.59 -25.77 5.87
N SER A 409 -10.51 -24.44 5.95
CA SER A 409 -11.67 -23.55 5.89
C SER A 409 -12.21 -23.48 4.46
N TRP A 410 -11.33 -23.20 3.50
CA TRP A 410 -11.66 -23.07 2.08
C TRP A 410 -12.21 -24.36 1.48
N THR A 411 -11.77 -25.53 1.95
CA THR A 411 -12.27 -26.83 1.47
C THR A 411 -13.52 -27.35 2.19
N LYS A 412 -14.14 -26.56 3.09
CA LYS A 412 -15.43 -26.95 3.68
C LYS A 412 -16.53 -26.87 2.63
N LYS A 413 -17.50 -27.79 2.71
CA LYS A 413 -18.63 -27.86 1.78
C LYS A 413 -19.39 -26.53 1.62
N GLN A 414 -19.52 -25.72 2.68
CA GLN A 414 -20.22 -24.43 2.59
C GLN A 414 -19.40 -23.32 1.92
N ALA A 415 -18.07 -23.44 1.92
CA ALA A 415 -17.16 -22.40 1.42
C ALA A 415 -16.57 -22.76 0.05
N LEU A 416 -16.52 -24.05 -0.31
CA LEU A 416 -15.80 -24.55 -1.49
C LEU A 416 -16.15 -23.82 -2.79
N ALA A 417 -17.43 -23.46 -2.99
CA ALA A 417 -17.88 -22.75 -4.19
C ALA A 417 -17.25 -21.34 -4.35
N GLU A 418 -16.77 -20.72 -3.28
CA GLU A 418 -16.08 -19.42 -3.33
C GLU A 418 -14.57 -19.54 -3.58
N HIS A 419 -14.03 -20.76 -3.51
CA HIS A 419 -12.59 -21.04 -3.41
C HIS A 419 -12.07 -22.03 -4.47
N GLU A 420 -12.96 -22.79 -5.10
CA GLU A 420 -12.58 -23.88 -6.01
C GLU A 420 -11.91 -23.38 -7.30
N ASP A 421 -12.21 -22.15 -7.74
CA ASP A 421 -11.63 -21.55 -8.95
C ASP A 421 -10.13 -21.27 -8.83
N GLU A 422 -9.63 -21.00 -7.61
CA GLU A 422 -8.21 -20.74 -7.35
C GLU A 422 -7.45 -21.98 -6.86
N LEU A 423 -8.12 -23.13 -6.72
CA LEU A 423 -7.48 -24.39 -6.35
C LEU A 423 -6.74 -24.98 -7.56
N PRO A 424 -5.41 -25.23 -7.49
CA PRO A 424 -4.69 -25.83 -8.62
C PRO A 424 -5.21 -27.25 -8.94
N GLU A 425 -5.56 -27.54 -10.20
CA GLU A 425 -6.22 -28.80 -10.61
C GLU A 425 -5.48 -30.07 -10.18
N ASN A 426 -4.15 -30.06 -10.20
CA ASN A 426 -3.31 -31.21 -9.85
C ASN A 426 -3.18 -31.44 -8.34
N PHE A 427 -3.79 -30.59 -7.51
CA PHE A 427 -3.71 -30.72 -6.07
C PHE A 427 -4.73 -31.74 -5.56
N LYS A 428 -4.33 -32.46 -4.50
CA LYS A 428 -5.23 -33.29 -3.69
C LYS A 428 -5.37 -32.59 -2.33
N PRO A 429 -6.34 -31.65 -2.15
CA PRO A 429 -6.39 -30.79 -0.96
C PRO A 429 -6.41 -31.58 0.34
N ALA A 430 -7.24 -32.62 0.41
CA ALA A 430 -7.37 -33.47 1.59
C ALA A 430 -6.03 -34.16 1.97
N GLN A 431 -5.26 -34.60 0.97
CA GLN A 431 -3.96 -35.23 1.18
C GLN A 431 -2.93 -34.21 1.68
N LEU A 432 -2.85 -33.05 1.03
CA LEU A 432 -1.94 -31.96 1.42
C LEU A 432 -2.23 -31.49 2.86
N ILE A 433 -3.49 -31.24 3.19
CA ILE A 433 -3.92 -30.81 4.54
C ILE A 433 -3.53 -31.85 5.60
N LYS A 434 -3.74 -33.14 5.31
CA LYS A 434 -3.43 -34.24 6.23
C LYS A 434 -1.93 -34.37 6.45
N ASP A 435 -1.16 -34.35 5.37
CA ASP A 435 0.30 -34.53 5.43
C ASP A 435 0.98 -33.32 6.08
N LEU A 436 0.56 -32.11 5.74
CA LEU A 436 1.08 -30.89 6.36
C LEU A 436 0.75 -30.84 7.85
N ALA A 437 -0.49 -31.22 8.24
CA ALA A 437 -0.84 -31.36 9.65
C ALA A 437 0.03 -32.38 10.40
N LYS A 438 0.44 -33.47 9.74
CA LYS A 438 1.30 -34.49 10.33
C LYS A 438 2.69 -33.92 10.61
N GLU A 439 3.34 -33.28 9.62
CA GLU A 439 4.67 -32.71 9.81
C GLU A 439 4.70 -31.55 10.82
N ILE A 440 3.63 -30.75 10.87
CA ILE A 440 3.47 -29.72 11.91
C ILE A 440 3.49 -30.37 13.30
N ARG A 441 2.67 -31.41 13.54
CA ARG A 441 2.60 -32.10 14.84
C ARG A 441 3.93 -32.75 15.24
N LEU A 442 4.64 -33.33 14.28
CA LEU A 442 5.95 -33.93 14.51
C LEU A 442 6.96 -32.88 14.97
N SER A 443 7.00 -31.73 14.31
CA SER A 443 7.87 -30.60 14.68
C SER A 443 7.52 -30.02 16.06
N GLU A 444 6.23 -29.90 16.39
CA GLU A 444 5.79 -29.44 17.71
C GLU A 444 6.20 -30.40 18.83
N ASN A 445 6.07 -31.70 18.62
CA ASN A 445 6.42 -32.71 19.61
C ASN A 445 7.94 -32.75 19.84
N ALA A 446 8.74 -32.68 18.77
CA ALA A 446 10.19 -32.60 18.87
C ALA A 446 10.65 -31.33 19.60
N SER A 447 10.01 -30.18 19.32
CA SER A 447 10.28 -28.93 20.04
C SER A 447 9.94 -29.01 21.54
N LYS A 448 8.86 -29.72 21.91
CA LYS A 448 8.49 -29.95 23.32
C LYS A 448 9.47 -30.88 24.03
N ALA A 449 9.90 -31.96 23.36
CA ALA A 449 10.90 -32.89 23.90
C ALA A 449 12.25 -32.18 24.14
N SER A 450 12.73 -31.40 23.16
CA SER A 450 13.95 -30.61 23.32
C SER A 450 13.86 -29.60 24.47
N LYS A 451 12.72 -28.91 24.65
CA LYS A 451 12.53 -28.01 25.80
C LYS A 451 12.48 -28.74 27.15
N ALA A 452 11.91 -29.94 27.19
CA ALA A 452 11.89 -30.77 28.39
C ALA A 452 13.30 -31.24 28.76
N ASP A 453 14.10 -31.68 27.79
CA ASP A 453 15.50 -32.09 28.01
C ASP A 453 16.39 -30.91 28.45
N THR A 454 16.20 -29.70 27.90
CA THR A 454 16.93 -28.50 28.37
C THR A 454 16.52 -28.07 29.79
N SER A 455 15.25 -28.26 30.17
CA SER A 455 14.78 -28.02 31.56
C SER A 455 15.22 -29.11 32.54
N ALA A 456 15.48 -30.33 32.06
CA ALA A 456 16.02 -31.42 32.87
C ALA A 456 17.53 -31.25 33.09
N ASN A 457 18.27 -30.78 32.08
CA ASN A 457 19.72 -30.53 32.17
C ASN A 457 20.10 -29.27 32.95
N THR A 458 19.18 -28.35 33.23
CA THR A 458 19.43 -27.21 34.14
C THR A 458 19.33 -27.57 35.63
N ASN A 459 18.92 -28.79 35.96
CA ASN A 459 18.89 -29.32 37.33
C ASN A 459 20.04 -30.28 37.65
N ALA A 460 21.05 -30.35 36.78
CA ALA A 460 22.20 -31.26 36.94
C ALA A 460 23.52 -30.57 36.60
N GLU A 461 23.89 -29.53 37.37
CA GLU A 461 25.30 -29.20 37.59
C GLU A 461 25.62 -29.28 39.09
N GLU A 462 26.78 -29.85 39.35
CA GLU A 462 27.18 -30.55 40.57
C GLU A 462 27.42 -29.67 41.79
N ILE A 463 27.01 -30.22 42.93
CA ILE A 463 27.47 -29.86 44.27
C ILE A 463 28.95 -30.26 44.37
N CYS A 464 29.84 -29.28 44.55
CA CYS A 464 31.19 -29.50 45.09
C CYS A 464 31.26 -29.12 46.58
N PRO A 465 32.13 -29.75 47.39
CA PRO A 465 32.06 -29.70 48.85
C PRO A 465 32.60 -28.39 49.43
N VAL A 466 31.91 -27.89 50.46
CA VAL A 466 32.26 -26.69 51.23
C VAL A 466 33.41 -27.00 52.20
N GLU A 467 34.56 -26.36 52.01
CA GLU A 467 35.53 -26.13 53.10
C GLU A 467 35.07 -24.91 53.92
N LYS A 468 35.15 -25.03 55.25
CA LYS A 468 34.75 -24.01 56.22
C LYS A 468 35.82 -22.92 56.33
N GLU A 469 35.43 -21.67 56.09
CA GLU A 469 36.15 -20.49 56.58
C GLU A 469 35.25 -19.63 57.49
N GLU A 470 35.85 -19.15 58.58
CA GLU A 470 35.25 -18.36 59.66
C GLU A 470 34.77 -16.96 59.22
N ALA A 471 33.71 -16.49 59.88
CA ALA A 471 33.15 -15.15 59.68
C ALA A 471 33.90 -14.07 60.48
N PRO A 472 34.11 -12.86 59.92
CA PRO A 472 34.35 -11.67 60.73
C PRO A 472 33.07 -10.83 60.92
N SER A 473 33.00 -10.20 62.08
CA SER A 473 31.92 -9.37 62.64
C SER A 473 31.82 -7.94 62.05
N PRO A 474 30.74 -7.18 62.31
CA PRO A 474 30.35 -6.01 61.51
C PRO A 474 30.93 -4.68 62.00
N VAL A 475 31.10 -3.72 61.09
CA VAL A 475 31.43 -2.31 61.40
C VAL A 475 30.28 -1.40 60.95
N GLN A 476 29.79 -0.59 61.88
CA GLN A 476 28.78 0.48 61.71
C GLN A 476 29.39 1.75 61.11
N VAL A 477 28.68 2.48 60.24
CA VAL A 477 28.73 3.97 60.15
C VAL A 477 27.38 4.56 59.66
N THR A 478 27.08 5.74 60.22
CA THR A 478 25.91 6.63 60.41
C THR A 478 25.00 7.14 59.25
N PRO A 479 23.80 7.70 59.58
CA PRO A 479 22.77 8.19 58.62
C PRO A 479 22.88 9.70 58.25
N PRO A 480 22.16 10.18 57.21
CA PRO A 480 22.32 11.53 56.64
C PRO A 480 21.49 12.63 57.34
N PRO A 481 21.81 13.94 57.16
CA PRO A 481 21.15 15.04 57.86
C PRO A 481 19.88 15.56 57.16
N PRO A 482 18.98 16.27 57.88
CA PRO A 482 17.68 16.76 57.37
C PRO A 482 17.75 18.18 56.74
N PRO A 483 16.70 18.64 56.03
CA PRO A 483 16.75 19.84 55.18
C PRO A 483 16.44 21.14 55.94
N VAL A 484 17.00 22.26 55.47
CA VAL A 484 16.87 23.60 56.07
C VAL A 484 15.85 24.46 55.29
N GLU A 485 14.88 25.02 56.03
CA GLU A 485 13.87 25.97 55.56
C GLU A 485 14.43 27.38 55.28
N LYS A 486 13.84 28.06 54.28
CA LYS A 486 14.11 29.47 53.92
C LYS A 486 13.09 30.40 54.58
N LEU A 487 13.54 31.57 55.06
CA LEU A 487 12.73 32.78 55.34
C LEU A 487 13.64 34.05 55.40
N PRO A 488 13.14 35.30 55.34
CA PRO A 488 13.08 36.14 54.13
C PRO A 488 14.07 37.34 54.10
N LYS A 489 14.28 37.90 52.90
CA LYS A 489 15.11 39.10 52.63
C LYS A 489 14.40 40.42 52.96
N LYS A 490 15.07 41.36 53.64
CA LYS A 490 14.69 42.77 53.81
C LYS A 490 15.82 43.74 53.34
N LYS A 491 15.46 44.60 52.39
CA LYS A 491 15.85 46.00 52.04
C LYS A 491 17.31 46.53 52.16
N THR A 492 17.87 46.90 50.98
CA THR A 492 18.56 48.16 50.51
C THR A 492 19.24 49.13 51.50
N PRO A 493 20.35 49.83 51.10
CA PRO A 493 20.27 51.01 50.21
C PRO A 493 21.43 51.29 49.21
N LYS A 494 21.13 52.25 48.30
CA LYS A 494 21.92 52.84 47.20
C LYS A 494 23.06 53.76 47.67
N THR A 495 24.11 53.93 46.86
CA THR A 495 24.65 55.27 46.50
C THR A 495 25.54 55.26 45.24
N LEU A 496 25.37 56.31 44.42
CA LEU A 496 26.11 56.69 43.20
C LEU A 496 27.50 57.29 43.51
N LYS A 497 28.39 57.36 42.48
CA LYS A 497 28.93 58.64 41.95
C LYS A 497 29.79 58.49 40.67
N THR A 498 29.46 59.31 39.67
CA THR A 498 30.27 59.84 38.55
C THR A 498 31.13 61.04 39.02
N PRO A 499 32.07 61.60 38.23
CA PRO A 499 31.81 62.33 36.96
C PRO A 499 32.04 61.51 35.70
#